data_AF-A0A388TKB1-F1
#
_entry.id   AF-A0A388TKB1-F1
#
_cell.length_a   1.000
_cell.length_b   1.000
_cell.length_c   1.000
_cell.angle_alpha   90.00
_cell.angle_beta   90.00
_cell.angle_gamma   90.00
#
_symmetry.space_group_name_H-M   'P 1'
#
loop_
_entity.id
_entity.type
_entity.pdbx_description
1 polymer ?
#
loop_
_entity_poly.entity_id
_entity_poly.type
_entity_poly.pdbx_seq_one_letter_code
_entity_poly.pdbx_strand_id
1 'polypeptide(L)'
;MSRRKLASLSGEDTRNFEISVNKVNCAKQAARPGAVPEGASPDEAEKFIREAIFARADAQYLQDFFWRDLAWRYGIGTKDVSRLYVDFDAGELFLEEGA
;
A
#
# COMPACT_ATOMS: atom_id res chain seq x y z
N MET A 1 20.41 8.20 7.22
CA MET A 1 19.14 8.95 7.20
C MET A 1 18.68 9.15 8.63
N SER A 2 18.25 10.35 8.99
CA SER A 2 17.62 10.64 10.29
C SER A 2 16.11 10.42 10.19
N ARG A 3 15.43 10.09 11.27
CA ARG A 3 13.95 9.96 11.31
C ARG A 3 13.41 10.81 12.45
N ARG A 4 12.45 11.68 12.16
CA ARG A 4 11.73 12.46 13.15
C ARG A 4 10.37 11.84 13.40
N LYS A 5 10.09 11.43 14.64
CA LYS A 5 8.76 10.94 15.03
C LYS A 5 7.75 12.08 14.89
N LEU A 6 6.66 11.84 14.16
CA LEU A 6 5.55 12.76 13.98
C LEU A 6 4.42 12.48 14.97
N ALA A 7 4.04 11.21 15.12
CA ALA A 7 2.91 10.81 15.95
C ALA A 7 2.96 9.34 16.34
N SER A 8 2.15 8.97 17.33
CA SER A 8 1.69 7.60 17.50
C SER A 8 0.36 7.43 16.77
N LEU A 9 0.26 6.37 15.96
CA LEU A 9 -0.91 6.02 15.19
C LEU A 9 -1.98 5.39 16.07
N SER A 10 -3.24 5.55 15.68
CA SER A 10 -4.33 4.83 16.31
C SER A 10 -4.29 3.34 15.90
N GLY A 11 -4.93 2.48 16.70
CA GLY A 11 -5.11 1.08 16.33
C GLY A 11 -5.92 0.92 15.03
N GLU A 12 -6.80 1.86 14.73
CA GLU A 12 -7.56 1.90 13.48
C GLU A 12 -6.68 2.22 12.26
N ASP A 13 -5.78 3.21 12.38
CA ASP A 13 -4.82 3.55 11.31
C ASP A 13 -3.91 2.37 10.96
N THR A 14 -3.40 1.71 11.99
CA THR A 14 -2.54 0.52 11.89
C THR A 14 -3.28 -0.60 11.13
N ARG A 15 -4.52 -0.90 11.54
CA ARG A 15 -5.35 -1.91 10.89
C ARG A 15 -5.71 -1.58 9.44
N ASN A 16 -6.07 -0.32 9.15
CA ASN A 16 -6.43 0.12 7.80
C ASN A 16 -5.23 0.02 6.84
N PHE A 17 -4.03 0.29 7.34
CA PHE A 17 -2.82 0.08 6.56
C PHE A 17 -2.52 -1.39 6.32
N GLU A 18 -2.59 -2.24 7.35
CA GLU A 18 -2.39 -3.69 7.22
C GLU A 18 -3.31 -4.28 6.15
N ILE A 19 -4.58 -3.89 6.17
CA ILE A 19 -5.55 -4.29 5.14
C ILE A 19 -5.08 -3.83 3.75
N SER A 20 -4.65 -2.59 3.61
CA SER A 20 -4.19 -2.03 2.33
C SER A 20 -2.94 -2.73 1.81
N VAL A 21 -1.95 -2.99 2.66
CA VAL A 21 -0.74 -3.73 2.29
C VAL A 21 -1.05 -5.17 1.94
N ASN A 22 -1.92 -5.84 2.69
CA ASN A 22 -2.36 -7.19 2.38
C ASN A 22 -3.04 -7.26 1.01
N LYS A 23 -3.92 -6.29 0.69
CA LYS A 23 -4.51 -6.18 -0.65
C LYS A 23 -3.45 -6.01 -1.74
N VAL A 24 -2.46 -5.14 -1.53
CA VAL A 24 -1.34 -4.96 -2.48
C VAL A 24 -0.56 -6.27 -2.67
N ASN A 25 -0.25 -6.97 -1.59
CA ASN A 25 0.50 -8.22 -1.63
C ASN A 25 -0.27 -9.34 -2.33
N CYS A 26 -1.57 -9.48 -2.07
CA CYS A 26 -2.44 -10.42 -2.77
C CYS A 26 -2.54 -10.08 -4.27
N ALA A 27 -2.73 -8.81 -4.61
CA ALA A 27 -2.80 -8.38 -6.01
C ALA A 27 -1.48 -8.63 -6.76
N LYS A 28 -0.33 -8.38 -6.13
CA LYS A 28 0.99 -8.72 -6.70
C LYS A 28 1.14 -10.21 -6.96
N GLN A 29 0.67 -11.05 -6.04
CA GLN A 29 0.68 -12.51 -6.21
C GLN A 29 -0.24 -12.95 -7.34
N ALA A 30 -1.42 -12.36 -7.49
CA ALA A 30 -2.35 -12.64 -8.59
C ALA A 30 -1.80 -12.19 -9.96
N ALA A 31 -0.92 -11.18 -9.98
CA ALA A 31 -0.29 -10.68 -11.20
C ALA A 31 1.04 -11.36 -11.56
N ARG A 32 1.48 -12.40 -10.82
CA ARG A 32 2.77 -13.05 -11.05
C ARG A 32 2.74 -13.96 -12.29
N PRO A 33 3.88 -14.18 -12.97
CA PRO A 33 4.01 -15.23 -13.97
C PRO A 33 3.60 -16.59 -13.38
N GLY A 34 2.66 -17.30 -14.03
CA GLY A 34 2.12 -18.56 -13.53
C GLY A 34 0.96 -18.43 -12.52
N ALA A 35 0.38 -17.23 -12.34
CA ALA A 35 -0.86 -17.07 -11.59
C ALA A 35 -2.09 -17.64 -12.32
N VAL A 36 -2.02 -17.73 -13.65
CA VAL A 36 -3.07 -18.34 -14.46
C VAL A 36 -3.03 -19.86 -14.24
N PRO A 37 -4.14 -20.50 -13.85
CA PRO A 37 -4.20 -21.94 -13.66
C PRO A 37 -3.79 -22.72 -14.92
N GLU A 38 -3.11 -23.85 -14.74
CA GLU A 38 -2.83 -24.77 -15.84
C GLU A 38 -4.13 -25.28 -16.48
N GLY A 39 -4.19 -25.28 -17.81
CA GLY A 39 -5.37 -25.70 -18.55
C GLY A 39 -6.48 -24.64 -18.65
N ALA A 40 -6.27 -23.42 -18.13
CA ALA A 40 -7.20 -22.32 -18.37
C ALA A 40 -7.36 -22.06 -19.87
N SER A 41 -8.61 -21.93 -20.32
CA SER A 41 -8.92 -21.50 -21.68
C SER A 41 -8.42 -20.06 -21.92
N PRO A 42 -8.25 -19.63 -23.18
CA PRO A 42 -7.85 -18.25 -23.48
C PRO A 42 -8.76 -17.19 -22.82
N ASP A 43 -10.09 -17.41 -22.83
CA ASP A 43 -11.06 -16.48 -22.24
C ASP A 43 -10.93 -16.40 -20.71
N GLU A 44 -10.65 -17.54 -20.05
CA GLU A 44 -10.41 -17.59 -18.61
C GLU A 44 -9.09 -16.91 -18.24
N ALA A 45 -8.03 -17.14 -19.04
CA ALA A 45 -6.74 -16.49 -18.86
C ALA A 45 -6.85 -14.96 -18.98
N GLU A 46 -7.57 -14.46 -19.99
CA GLU A 46 -7.85 -13.03 -20.15
C GLU A 46 -8.56 -12.47 -18.90
N LYS A 47 -9.59 -13.17 -18.41
CA LYS A 47 -10.29 -12.78 -17.19
C LYS A 47 -9.35 -12.71 -15.99
N PHE A 48 -8.53 -13.74 -15.74
CA PHE A 48 -7.59 -13.73 -14.63
C PHE A 48 -6.61 -12.56 -14.69
N ILE A 49 -6.07 -12.28 -15.87
CA ILE A 49 -5.13 -11.17 -16.08
C ILE A 49 -5.82 -9.82 -15.82
N ARG A 50 -7.03 -9.63 -16.36
CA ARG A 50 -7.79 -8.39 -16.17
C ARG A 50 -8.13 -8.15 -14.70
N GLU A 51 -8.63 -9.15 -14.00
CA GLU A 51 -8.96 -9.03 -12.58
C GLU A 51 -7.70 -8.77 -11.74
N ALA A 52 -6.56 -9.37 -12.08
CA ALA A 52 -5.29 -9.10 -11.42
C ALA A 52 -4.81 -7.66 -11.63
N ILE A 53 -4.97 -7.10 -12.83
CA ILE A 53 -4.65 -5.69 -13.13
C ILE A 53 -5.54 -4.76 -12.30
N PHE A 54 -6.85 -5.00 -12.27
CA PHE A 54 -7.78 -4.18 -11.50
C PHE A 54 -7.54 -4.27 -10.00
N ALA A 55 -7.31 -5.47 -9.46
CA ALA A 55 -6.96 -5.66 -8.06
C ALA A 55 -5.67 -4.89 -7.69
N ARG A 56 -4.68 -4.87 -8.59
CA ARG A 56 -3.43 -4.13 -8.39
C ARG A 56 -3.66 -2.62 -8.40
N ALA A 57 -4.47 -2.12 -9.33
CA ALA A 57 -4.79 -0.70 -9.42
C ALA A 57 -5.57 -0.21 -8.18
N ASP A 58 -6.58 -0.98 -7.73
CA ASP A 58 -7.35 -0.69 -6.51
C ASP A 58 -6.43 -0.66 -5.28
N ALA A 59 -5.57 -1.65 -5.13
CA ALA A 59 -4.65 -1.72 -4.00
C ALA A 59 -3.61 -0.57 -3.99
N GLN A 60 -3.10 -0.17 -5.16
CA GLN A 60 -2.23 0.99 -5.30
C GLN A 60 -2.96 2.29 -4.92
N TYR A 61 -4.20 2.46 -5.39
CA TYR A 61 -5.02 3.62 -5.05
C TYR A 61 -5.27 3.73 -3.53
N LEU A 62 -5.59 2.60 -2.86
CA LEU A 62 -5.80 2.57 -1.42
C LEU A 62 -4.52 2.94 -0.65
N GLN A 63 -3.37 2.44 -1.08
CA GLN A 63 -2.09 2.76 -0.46
C GLN A 63 -1.75 4.25 -0.62
N ASP A 64 -1.93 4.81 -1.81
CA ASP A 64 -1.71 6.23 -2.08
C ASP A 64 -2.66 7.11 -1.27
N PHE A 65 -3.93 6.71 -1.16
CA PHE A 65 -4.92 7.41 -0.34
C PHE A 65 -4.52 7.43 1.13
N PHE A 66 -4.10 6.28 1.68
CA PHE A 66 -3.63 6.19 3.06
C PHE A 66 -2.48 7.16 3.36
N TRP A 67 -1.46 7.21 2.49
CA TRP A 67 -0.32 8.10 2.69
C TRP A 67 -0.70 9.58 2.59
N ARG A 68 -1.61 9.92 1.67
CA ARG A 68 -2.14 11.29 1.53
C ARG A 68 -2.98 11.70 2.73
N ASP A 69 -3.81 10.80 3.26
CA ASP A 69 -4.62 11.04 4.45
C ASP A 69 -3.73 11.32 5.68
N LEU A 70 -2.71 10.48 5.92
CA LEU A 70 -1.73 10.72 6.97
C LEU A 70 -1.02 12.06 6.78
N ALA A 71 -0.55 12.34 5.57
CA ALA A 71 0.13 13.60 5.30
C ALA A 71 -0.77 14.81 5.59
N TRP A 72 -2.04 14.76 5.20
CA TRP A 72 -3.01 15.80 5.49
C TRP A 72 -3.27 15.97 7.00
N ARG A 73 -3.51 14.87 7.72
CA ARG A 73 -3.74 14.88 9.18
C ARG A 73 -2.58 15.46 9.98
N TYR A 74 -1.35 15.23 9.54
CA TYR A 74 -0.14 15.66 10.24
C TYR A 74 0.55 16.88 9.60
N GLY A 75 -0.12 17.58 8.67
CA GLY A 75 0.38 18.83 8.07
C GLY A 75 1.65 18.66 7.21
N ILE A 76 1.84 17.48 6.64
CA ILE A 76 2.98 17.15 5.78
C ILE A 76 2.67 17.55 4.34
N GLY A 77 3.59 18.27 3.71
CA GLY A 77 3.43 18.70 2.32
C GLY A 77 3.42 17.53 1.34
N THR A 78 2.74 17.69 0.20
CA THR A 78 2.65 16.66 -0.86
C THR A 78 4.01 16.18 -1.38
N LYS A 79 5.03 17.03 -1.31
CA LYS A 79 6.42 16.73 -1.71
C LYS A 79 7.13 15.78 -0.75
N ASP A 80 6.65 15.67 0.49
CA ASP A 80 7.29 14.91 1.57
C ASP A 80 6.53 13.60 1.89
N VAL A 81 5.44 13.30 1.17
CA VAL A 81 4.63 12.08 1.39
C VAL A 81 5.48 10.81 1.21
N SER A 82 6.40 10.80 0.24
CA SER A 82 7.31 9.67 0.00
C SER A 82 8.36 9.46 1.11
N ARG A 83 8.48 10.42 2.02
CA ARG A 83 9.38 10.39 3.17
C ARG A 83 8.66 9.95 4.45
N LEU A 84 7.36 9.68 4.37
CA LEU A 84 6.62 9.11 5.49
C LEU A 84 7.01 7.64 5.67
N TYR A 85 7.27 7.28 6.91
CA TYR A 85 7.58 5.93 7.32
C TYR A 85 6.74 5.58 8.53
N VAL A 86 6.18 4.38 8.56
CA VAL A 86 5.43 3.88 9.72
C VAL A 86 6.14 2.66 10.26
N ASP A 87 6.38 2.67 11.57
CA ASP A 87 6.72 1.49 12.35
C ASP A 87 5.40 0.89 12.88
N PHE A 88 5.02 -0.27 12.37
CA PHE A 88 3.76 -0.93 12.71
C PHE A 88 3.82 -1.66 14.05
N ASP A 89 5.00 -2.14 14.44
CA ASP A 89 5.17 -2.83 15.72
C ASP A 89 5.07 -1.82 16.87
N ALA A 90 5.63 -0.62 16.66
CA ALA A 90 5.54 0.48 17.62
C ALA A 90 4.26 1.34 17.47
N GLY A 91 3.56 1.24 16.34
CA GLY A 91 2.44 2.12 16.00
C GLY A 91 2.89 3.58 15.88
N GLU A 92 4.03 3.84 15.25
CA GLU A 92 4.66 5.17 15.21
C GLU A 92 4.83 5.66 13.76
N LEU A 93 4.46 6.92 13.53
CA LEU A 93 4.67 7.62 12.26
C LEU A 93 5.93 8.48 12.35
N PHE A 94 6.76 8.40 11.31
CA PHE A 94 8.00 9.13 11.18
C PHE A 94 8.06 9.87 9.83
N LEU A 95 8.84 10.95 9.82
CA LEU A 95 9.33 11.60 8.62
C LEU A 95 10.83 11.32 8.48
N GLU A 96 11.24 10.78 7.34
CA GLU A 96 12.65 10.60 7.01
C GLU A 96 13.27 11.97 6.67
N GLU A 97 14.31 12.34 7.41
CA GLU A 97 15.08 13.57 7.23
C GLU A 97 16.38 13.25 6.48
N GLY A 98 16.47 13.77 5.24
CA GLY A 98 17.68 13.74 4.41
C GLY A 98 17.47 13.17 3.01
N ALA A 99 17.61 14.05 2.01
CA ALA A 99 18.61 13.90 0.96
C ALA A 99 19.45 15.19 0.98
#